data_AF-A0A3B0WEF9-F1
#
_entry.id   AF-A0A3B0WEF9-F1
#
_cell.length_a   1.000
_cell.length_b   1.000
_cell.length_c   1.000
_cell.angle_alpha   90.00
_cell.angle_beta   90.00
_cell.angle_gamma   90.00
#
_symmetry.space_group_name_H-M   'P 1'
#
loop_
_entity.id
_entity.type
_entity.pdbx_description
1 polymer ?
#
loop_
_entity_poly.entity_id
_entity_poly.type
_entity_poly.pdbx_seq_one_letter_code
_entity_poly.pdbx_strand_id
1 'polypeptide(L)' 'MQVRFFISLIETAKANGLTPFGCFMFLLEELPKEPEDLAYLMHWNVELQATI' A
#
# COMPACT_ATOMS: atom_id res chain seq x y z
N MET A 1 -10.86 -11.31 5.80
CA MET A 1 -9.55 -11.67 5.21
C MET A 1 -8.72 -10.44 4.82
N GLN A 2 -9.30 -9.24 4.64
CA GLN A 2 -8.62 -8.04 4.12
C GLN A 2 -7.66 -7.32 5.11
N VAL A 3 -7.94 -7.29 6.42
CA VAL A 3 -7.16 -6.47 7.39
C VAL A 3 -5.69 -6.89 7.51
N ARG A 4 -5.39 -8.20 7.45
CA ARG A 4 -4.02 -8.72 7.57
C ARG A 4 -3.16 -8.38 6.34
N PHE A 5 -3.78 -8.22 5.18
CA PHE A 5 -3.08 -7.86 3.95
C PHE A 5 -2.56 -6.44 4.00
N PHE A 6 -3.39 -5.48 4.44
CA PHE A 6 -2.95 -4.08 4.60
C PHE A 6 -1.81 -3.94 5.58
N ILE A 7 -1.87 -4.63 6.73
CA ILE A 7 -0.77 -4.64 7.70
C ILE A 7 0.52 -5.16 7.04
N SER A 8 0.44 -6.22 6.23
CA SER A 8 1.61 -6.78 5.56
C SER A 8 2.19 -5.82 4.51
N LEU A 9 1.33 -5.11 3.77
CA LEU A 9 1.73 -4.09 2.79
C LEU A 9 2.43 -2.90 3.46
N ILE A 10 1.87 -2.42 4.58
CA ILE A 10 2.42 -1.31 5.35
C ILE A 10 3.76 -1.71 5.98
N GLU A 11 3.87 -2.89 6.58
CA GLU A 11 5.13 -3.36 7.16
C GLU A 11 6.22 -3.56 6.09
N THR A 12 5.85 -4.05 4.90
CA THR A 12 6.79 -4.18 3.78
C THR A 12 7.23 -2.82 3.24
N ALA A 13 6.29 -1.88 3.10
CA ALA A 13 6.60 -0.53 2.67
C ALA A 13 7.50 0.21 3.68
N LYS A 14 7.24 0.05 4.98
CA LYS A 14 8.12 0.54 6.05
C LYS A 14 9.53 -0.03 5.95
N ALA A 15 9.66 -1.34 5.68
CA ALA A 15 10.97 -1.97 5.49
C ALA A 15 11.73 -1.40 4.28
N ASN A 16 11.02 -0.84 3.29
CA ASN A 16 11.57 -0.17 2.12
C ASN A 16 11.76 1.36 2.30
N GLY A 17 11.60 1.89 3.53
CA GLY A 17 11.81 3.31 3.82
C GLY A 17 10.62 4.22 3.49
N LEU A 18 9.46 3.65 3.19
CA LEU A 18 8.23 4.41 2.92
C LEU A 18 7.53 4.78 4.23
N THR A 19 6.90 5.95 4.25
CA THR A 19 6.13 6.39 5.42
C THR A 19 4.81 5.61 5.49
N PRO A 20 4.40 5.14 6.68
CA PRO A 20 3.13 4.41 6.83
C PRO A 20 1.92 5.23 6.39
N PHE A 21 1.97 6.55 6.62
CA PHE A 21 0.88 7.46 6.29
C PHE A 21 0.67 7.57 4.78
N GLY A 22 1.74 7.75 4.00
CA GLY A 22 1.65 7.79 2.53
C GLY A 22 1.11 6.48 1.95
N CYS A 23 1.55 5.34 2.50
CA CYS A 23 1.03 4.03 2.10
C CYS A 23 -0.46 3.87 2.40
N PHE A 24 -0.91 4.31 3.58
CA PHE A 24 -2.32 4.24 3.96
C PHE A 24 -3.20 5.10 3.05
N MET A 25 -2.78 6.34 2.77
CA MET A 25 -3.52 7.24 1.89
C MET A 25 -3.64 6.66 0.49
N PHE A 26 -2.54 6.16 -0.07
CA PHE A 26 -2.54 5.49 -1.37
C PHE A 26 -3.49 4.29 -1.40
N LEU A 27 -3.41 3.40 -0.42
CA LEU A 27 -4.27 2.22 -0.36
C LEU A 27 -5.76 2.59 -0.27
N LEU A 28 -6.11 3.64 0.46
CA LEU A 28 -7.49 4.11 0.59
C LEU A 28 -8.01 4.75 -0.71
N GLU A 29 -7.16 5.45 -1.45
CA GLU A 29 -7.51 6.07 -2.74
C GLU A 29 -7.66 5.05 -3.87
N GLU A 30 -6.81 4.02 -3.87
CA GLU A 30 -6.77 3.04 -4.95
C GLU A 30 -7.75 1.87 -4.75
N LEU A 31 -7.98 1.41 -3.50
CA LEU A 31 -8.88 0.28 -3.23
C LEU A 31 -10.24 0.31 -3.95
N PRO A 32 -10.97 1.44 -3.97
CA PRO A 32 -12.30 1.47 -4.56
C PRO A 32 -12.28 1.43 -6.10
N LYS A 33 -11.13 1.60 -6.74
CA LYS A 33 -11.01 1.62 -8.21
C LYS A 33 -11.12 0.22 -8.80
N GLU A 34 -10.46 -0.75 -8.18
CA GLU A 34 -10.56 -2.16 -8.53
C GLU A 34 -10.67 -2.97 -7.23
N PRO A 35 -11.89 -3.23 -6.74
CA PRO A 35 -12.10 -3.93 -5.47
C PRO A 35 -11.95 -5.47 -5.58
N GLU A 36 -11.88 -5.99 -6.80
CA GLU A 36 -11.83 -7.43 -7.09
C GLU A 36 -10.40 -7.97 -7.28
N ASP A 37 -9.46 -7.11 -7.69
CA ASP A 37 -8.04 -7.43 -7.82
C ASP A 37 -7.24 -6.57 -6.83
N LEU A 38 -6.23 -7.14 -6.19
CA LEU A 38 -5.34 -6.41 -5.27
C LEU A 38 -3.89 -6.48 -5.74
N ALA A 39 -3.60 -7.18 -6.84
CA ALA A 39 -2.26 -7.36 -7.36
C ALA A 39 -1.62 -6.01 -7.76
N TYR A 40 -2.42 -5.07 -8.28
CA TYR A 40 -1.93 -3.73 -8.65
C TYR A 40 -1.53 -2.87 -7.44
N LEU A 41 -2.06 -3.16 -6.24
CA LEU A 41 -1.72 -2.48 -4.99
C LEU A 41 -0.44 -3.01 -4.34
N MET A 42 0.17 -4.05 -4.90
CA MET A 42 1.42 -4.60 -4.37
C MET A 42 2.53 -3.55 -4.43
N HIS A 43 3.31 -3.46 -3.35
CA HIS A 43 4.35 -2.44 -3.17
C HIS A 43 5.41 -2.40 -4.29
N TRP A 44 5.62 -3.48 -5.04
CA TRP A 44 6.52 -3.51 -6.19
C TRP A 44 5.92 -2.92 -7.49
N ASN A 45 4.60 -2.71 -7.53
CA ASN A 45 3.87 -2.09 -8.64
C ASN A 45 3.63 -0.59 -8.41
N VAL A 46 4.00 -0.07 -7.25
CA VAL A 46 3.68 1.30 -6.83
C VAL A 46 4.96 2.02 -6.43
N GLU A 47 5.34 3.04 -7.20
CA GLU A 47 6.38 3.99 -6.82
C GLU A 47 5.81 5.00 -5.81
N LEU A 48 5.77 4.61 -4.54
CA LEU A 48 5.48 5.54 -3.46
C LEU A 48 6.72 6.40 -3.23
N GLN A 49 6.58 7.72 -3.36
CA GLN A 49 7.66 8.63 -2.99
C GLN A 49 7.83 8.60 -1.48
N ALA A 50 9.05 8.32 -1.02
CA ALA A 50 9.44 8.60 0.35
C ALA A 50 9.49 10.13 0.51
N THR A 51 8.40 10.74 0.96
CA THR A 51 8.44 12.14 1.39
C THR A 51 9.33 12.21 2.63
N ILE A 52 10.47 12.88 2.46
CA ILE A 52 11.52 13.12 3.47
C ILE A 52 10.94 13.87 4.66
#